data_AF-A0A0D2UX90-F1
#
_entry.id   AF-A0A0D2UX90-F1
#
_cell.length_a   1.000
_cell.length_b   1.000
_cell.length_c   1.000
_cell.angle_alpha   90.00
_cell.angle_beta   90.00
_cell.angle_gamma   90.00
#
_symmetry.space_group_name_H-M   'P 1'
#
loop_
_entity.id
_entity.type
_entity.pdbx_description
1 polymer ?
#
loop_
_entity_poly.entity_id
_entity_poly.type
_entity_poly.pdbx_seq_one_letter_code
_entity_poly.pdbx_strand_id
1 'polypeptide(L)'
;MSGLNISCFLTEARWDIRMLFANRNSVLEMSIHSFESSLYYNYSNPVSCSVVEAMHLGRKKQRLVEMQFYRYQCREEQPYVDDWVLEGIRNINRIKYYY
;
A
#
# COMPACT_ATOMS: atom_id res chain seq x y z
N MET A 1 -14.70 -24.34 24.74
CA MET A 1 -14.97 -22.91 24.99
C MET A 1 -14.56 -22.16 23.74
N SER A 2 -15.54 -21.67 22.99
CA SER A 2 -15.38 -20.88 21.77
C SER A 2 -14.87 -19.49 22.17
N GLY A 3 -13.55 -19.32 22.16
CA GLY A 3 -12.90 -18.02 22.31
C GLY A 3 -13.21 -17.18 21.07
N LEU A 4 -13.81 -16.02 21.27
CA LEU A 4 -14.20 -15.11 20.21
C LEU A 4 -13.05 -14.86 19.24
N ASN A 5 -13.34 -15.08 17.97
CA ASN A 5 -12.49 -14.78 16.83
C ASN A 5 -12.38 -13.24 16.75
N ILE A 6 -11.32 -12.67 17.31
CA ILE A 6 -11.02 -11.23 17.21
C ILE A 6 -10.61 -10.99 15.76
N SER A 7 -11.59 -10.67 14.90
CA SER A 7 -11.36 -10.30 13.52
C SER A 7 -10.42 -9.09 13.45
N CYS A 8 -9.26 -9.30 12.83
CA CYS A 8 -8.15 -8.38 12.54
C CYS A 8 -8.51 -6.88 12.51
N PHE A 9 -8.02 -6.11 13.49
CA PHE A 9 -8.14 -4.64 13.51
C PHE A 9 -7.35 -3.91 12.40
N LEU A 10 -6.55 -4.60 11.59
CA LEU A 10 -6.01 -4.02 10.35
C LEU A 10 -7.09 -3.78 9.29
N THR A 11 -8.30 -4.32 9.46
CA THR A 11 -9.41 -4.13 8.52
C THR A 11 -9.80 -2.69 8.28
N GLU A 12 -9.48 -1.77 9.20
CA GLU A 12 -9.82 -0.34 9.11
C GLU A 12 -8.61 0.57 8.83
N ALA A 13 -7.38 0.06 8.94
CA ALA A 13 -6.20 0.86 8.67
C ALA A 13 -6.11 1.16 7.17
N ARG A 14 -5.98 2.45 6.84
CA ARG A 14 -5.90 2.94 5.46
C ARG A 14 -4.66 3.80 5.31
N TRP A 15 -3.86 3.48 4.30
CA TRP A 15 -2.75 4.32 3.88
C TRP A 15 -2.96 4.75 2.43
N ASP A 16 -2.90 6.05 2.19
CA ASP A 16 -2.96 6.63 0.86
C ASP A 16 -1.57 7.17 0.47
N ILE A 17 -1.03 6.67 -0.63
CA ILE A 17 0.28 7.08 -1.17
C ILE A 17 0.07 7.74 -2.53
N ARG A 18 0.69 8.90 -2.74
CA ARG A 18 0.73 9.59 -4.03
C ARG A 18 2.11 9.47 -4.65
N MET A 19 2.19 8.89 -5.83
CA MET A 19 3.43 8.76 -6.60
C MET A 19 3.34 9.47 -7.94
N LEU A 20 4.33 10.30 -8.24
CA LEU A 20 4.45 10.99 -9.51
C LEU A 20 5.43 10.25 -10.41
N PHE A 21 4.92 9.67 -11.50
CA PHE A 21 5.74 9.10 -12.55
C PHE A 21 5.97 10.16 -13.63
N ALA A 22 7.23 10.44 -13.97
CA ALA A 22 7.58 11.47 -14.94
C ALA A 22 8.54 10.91 -16.00
N ASN A 23 8.08 10.87 -17.25
CA ASN A 23 8.96 10.61 -18.38
C ASN A 23 9.68 11.91 -18.77
N ARG A 24 10.93 12.05 -18.35
CA ARG A 24 11.77 13.22 -18.67
C ARG A 24 12.38 13.15 -20.08
N ASN A 25 12.25 12.01 -20.77
CA ASN A 25 12.77 11.83 -22.12
C ASN A 25 11.96 12.64 -23.13
N SER A 26 12.65 13.30 -24.06
CA SER A 26 12.05 14.12 -25.12
C SER A 26 11.76 13.37 -26.42
N VAL A 27 12.31 12.17 -26.58
CA VAL A 27 12.28 11.38 -27.81
C VAL A 27 11.46 10.11 -27.62
N LEU A 28 11.70 9.39 -26.52
CA LEU A 28 11.11 8.09 -26.22
C LEU A 28 9.89 8.20 -25.33
N GLU A 29 8.97 7.27 -25.54
CA GLU A 29 7.78 7.07 -24.72
C GLU A 29 8.00 5.88 -23.79
N MET A 30 7.24 5.84 -22.69
CA MET A 30 7.37 4.82 -21.67
C MET A 30 6.02 4.16 -21.43
N SER A 31 6.01 2.83 -21.43
CA SER A 31 4.87 2.03 -21.00
C SER A 31 5.26 1.31 -19.71
N ILE A 32 4.43 1.46 -18.68
CA ILE A 32 4.57 0.81 -17.39
C ILE A 32 3.42 -0.19 -17.30
N HIS A 33 3.75 -1.49 -17.27
CA HIS A 33 2.75 -2.54 -17.10
C HIS A 33 2.11 -2.46 -15.72
N SER A 34 0.94 -3.09 -15.56
CA SER A 34 0.31 -3.18 -14.25
C SER A 34 1.24 -3.89 -13.27
N PHE A 35 1.29 -3.43 -12.03
CA PHE A 35 2.11 -4.03 -10.99
C PHE A 35 1.38 -3.99 -9.65
N GLU A 36 1.75 -4.92 -8.78
CA GLU A 36 1.34 -4.91 -7.38
C GLU A 36 2.44 -4.28 -6.53
N SER A 37 2.04 -3.46 -5.57
CA SER A 37 2.90 -2.84 -4.57
C SER A 37 2.54 -3.39 -3.20
N SER A 38 3.54 -3.74 -2.40
CA SER A 38 3.34 -4.25 -1.04
C SER A 38 3.86 -3.24 -0.01
N LEU A 39 3.08 -3.01 1.04
CA LEU A 39 3.45 -2.20 2.19
C LEU A 39 4.02 -3.12 3.27
N TYR A 40 5.15 -2.74 3.87
CA TYR A 40 5.84 -3.53 4.88
C TYR A 40 5.95 -2.81 6.22
N TYR A 41 5.76 -3.56 7.30
CA TYR A 41 6.19 -3.19 8.64
C TYR A 41 7.61 -3.72 8.89
N ASN A 42 8.49 -2.83 9.35
CA ASN A 42 9.88 -3.13 9.65
C ASN A 42 10.62 -3.90 8.54
N TYR A 43 10.39 -3.49 7.29
CA TYR A 43 11.01 -3.99 6.05
C TYR A 43 10.77 -5.47 5.70
N SER A 44 10.22 -6.27 6.59
CA SER A 44 10.17 -7.74 6.48
C SER A 44 8.76 -8.31 6.55
N ASN A 45 7.81 -7.61 7.15
CA ASN A 45 6.46 -8.11 7.39
C ASN A 45 5.49 -7.40 6.45
N PRO A 46 4.99 -8.03 5.38
CA PRO A 46 4.00 -7.42 4.51
C PRO A 46 2.69 -7.22 5.29
N VAL A 47 2.12 -6.04 5.20
CA VAL A 47 0.91 -5.67 5.96
C VAL A 47 -0.27 -5.26 5.09
N SER A 48 -0.01 -4.89 3.84
CA SER A 48 -1.05 -4.58 2.87
C SER A 48 -0.47 -4.58 1.46
N CYS A 49 -1.33 -4.54 0.45
CA CYS A 49 -0.92 -4.39 -0.94
C CYS A 49 -1.88 -3.47 -1.72
N SER A 50 -1.42 -3.00 -2.88
CA SER A 50 -2.15 -2.11 -3.78
C SER A 50 -1.80 -2.44 -5.22
N VAL A 51 -2.79 -2.48 -6.10
CA VAL A 51 -2.61 -2.74 -7.53
C VAL A 51 -2.60 -1.42 -8.28
N VAL A 52 -1.58 -1.22 -9.10
CA VAL A 52 -1.53 -0.11 -10.05
C VAL A 52 -1.80 -0.62 -11.46
N GLU A 53 -2.76 0.02 -12.11
CA GLU A 53 -3.09 -0.25 -13.50
C GLU A 53 -1.95 0.13 -14.44
N ALA A 54 -1.91 -0.53 -15.60
CA ALA A 54 -0.96 -0.18 -16.63
C ALA A 54 -1.13 1.29 -17.05
N MET A 55 -0.01 1.95 -17.32
CA MET A 55 -0.01 3.34 -17.75
C MET A 55 1.00 3.59 -18.86
N HIS A 56 0.62 4.52 -19.73
CA HIS A 56 1.50 5.04 -20.76
C HIS A 56 1.88 6.49 -20.42
N LEU A 57 3.16 6.79 -20.52
CA LEU A 57 3.76 8.10 -20.31
C LEU A 57 4.42 8.56 -21.61
N GLY A 58 3.72 9.46 -22.30
CA GLY A 58 4.26 10.16 -23.46
C GLY A 58 5.51 10.98 -23.12
N ARG A 59 6.15 11.53 -24.15
CA ARG A 59 7.38 12.34 -24.02
C ARG A 59 7.13 13.57 -23.17
N LYS A 60 8.02 13.86 -22.22
CA LYS A 60 7.90 14.98 -21.26
C LYS A 60 6.55 15.03 -20.54
N LYS A 61 5.88 13.87 -20.35
CA LYS A 61 4.63 13.77 -19.60
C LYS A 61 4.86 13.20 -18.21
N GLN A 62 3.92 13.53 -17.32
CA GLN A 62 3.88 13.00 -15.97
C GLN A 62 2.46 12.51 -15.65
N ARG A 63 2.36 11.53 -14.76
CA ARG A 63 1.09 11.01 -14.24
C ARG A 63 1.22 10.84 -12.74
N LEU A 64 0.25 11.43 -12.03
CA LEU A 64 0.06 11.16 -10.61
C LEU A 64 -0.73 9.86 -10.46
N VAL A 65 -0.22 8.94 -9.67
CA VAL A 65 -0.86 7.68 -9.32
C VAL A 65 -1.16 7.71 -7.83
N GLU A 66 -2.40 7.43 -7.47
CA GLU A 66 -2.83 7.26 -6.08
C GLU A 66 -2.90 5.77 -5.79
N MET A 67 -2.12 5.31 -4.82
CA MET A 67 -2.17 3.96 -4.29
C MET A 67 -2.89 3.97 -2.95
N GLN A 68 -3.81 3.04 -2.77
CA GLN A 68 -4.53 2.86 -1.54
C GLN A 68 -4.20 1.48 -0.98
N PHE A 69 -3.82 1.43 0.29
CA PHE A 69 -3.51 0.21 1.02
C PHE A 69 -4.58 0.04 2.09
N TYR A 70 -5.51 -0.88 1.83
CA TYR A 70 -6.57 -1.30 2.74
C TYR A 70 -7.04 -2.70 2.36
N ARG A 71 -7.91 -3.30 3.19
CA ARG A 71 -8.22 -4.74 3.13
C ARG A 71 -8.71 -5.28 1.78
N TYR A 72 -9.22 -4.43 0.89
CA TYR A 72 -9.86 -4.84 -0.37
C TYR A 72 -9.05 -4.50 -1.63
N GLN A 73 -7.81 -4.02 -1.49
CA GLN A 73 -6.99 -3.58 -2.63
C GLN A 73 -6.10 -4.66 -3.23
N CYS A 74 -5.96 -5.79 -2.54
CA CYS A 74 -5.29 -6.96 -3.05
C CYS A 74 -6.20 -7.73 -4.00
N ARG A 75 -5.67 -8.27 -5.10
CA ARG A 75 -6.48 -9.02 -6.09
C ARG A 75 -7.06 -10.30 -5.52
N GLU A 76 -6.28 -11.02 -4.71
CA GLU A 76 -6.61 -12.37 -4.25
C GLU A 76 -6.65 -12.45 -2.72
N GLU A 77 -5.52 -12.29 -2.04
CA GLU A 77 -5.46 -12.41 -0.58
C GLU A 77 -4.57 -11.34 0.05
N GLN A 78 -4.98 -10.82 1.20
CA GLN A 78 -4.15 -9.93 2.02
C GLN A 78 -3.02 -10.74 2.66
N PRO A 79 -1.84 -10.13 2.88
CA PRO A 79 -0.82 -10.79 3.67
C PRO A 79 -1.35 -11.06 5.09
N TYR A 80 -1.02 -12.24 5.62
CA TYR A 80 -1.24 -12.54 7.02
C TYR A 80 -0.38 -11.62 7.89
N VAL A 81 -0.96 -11.04 8.93
CA VAL A 81 -0.26 -10.12 9.83
C VAL A 81 -0.31 -10.62 11.25
N ASP A 82 0.86 -10.88 11.82
CA ASP A 82 1.02 -11.31 13.20
C ASP A 82 0.55 -10.24 14.21
N ASP A 83 0.08 -10.70 15.37
CA ASP A 83 -0.40 -9.83 16.45
C ASP A 83 0.65 -8.82 16.94
N TRP A 84 1.93 -9.21 16.98
CA TRP A 84 3.01 -8.31 17.41
C TRP A 84 3.23 -7.17 16.39
N VAL A 85 2.98 -7.43 15.09
CA VAL A 85 3.02 -6.40 14.04
C VAL A 85 1.83 -5.46 14.21
N LEU A 86 0.63 -6.01 14.50
CA LEU A 86 -0.56 -5.21 14.80
C LEU A 86 -0.32 -4.26 15.98
N GLU A 87 0.29 -4.77 17.06
CA GLU A 87 0.63 -3.98 18.23
C GLU A 87 1.69 -2.90 17.92
N GLY A 88 2.71 -3.25 17.14
CA GLY A 88 3.73 -2.30 16.68
C GLY A 88 3.12 -1.13 15.89
N ILE A 89 2.22 -1.41 14.95
CA ILE A 89 1.53 -0.38 14.16
C ILE A 89 0.64 0.50 15.05
N ARG A 90 -0.09 -0.09 16.00
CA ARG A 90 -0.94 0.65 16.95
C ARG A 90 -0.13 1.64 17.79
N ASN A 91 1.03 1.22 18.29
CA ASN A 91 1.88 2.06 19.12
C ASN A 91 2.46 3.25 18.33
N ILE A 92 2.81 3.06 17.05
CA ILE A 92 3.24 4.17 16.18
C ILE A 92 2.13 5.21 16.00
N ASN A 93 0.89 4.76 15.78
CA ASN A 93 -0.23 5.67 15.56
C ASN A 93 -0.64 6.42 16.83
N ARG A 94 -0.46 5.85 18.02
CA ARG A 94 -0.70 6.54 19.29
C ARG A 94 0.25 7.73 19.53
N ILE A 95 1.50 7.64 19.09
CA ILE A 95 2.48 8.72 19.25
C ILE A 95 2.09 9.98 18.46
N LYS A 96 1.34 9.83 17.35
CA LYS A 96 0.90 10.97 16.53
C LYS A 96 -0.17 11.85 17.16
N TYR A 97 -0.80 11.43 18.27
CA TYR A 97 -1.85 12.20 18.96
C TYR A 97 -1.36 12.97 20.20
N TYR A 98 -0.06 13.01 20.45
CA TYR A 98 0.54 13.70 21.60
C TYR A 98 1.36 14.96 21.24
N TYR A 99 1.13 15.56 20.06
CA TYR A 99 1.68 16.86 19.67
C TYR A 99 0.59 17.81 19.20
#